data_AF-A0A7G8EHC7-F1
#
_entry.id   AF-A0A7G8EHC7-F1
#
_cell.length_a   1.000
_cell.length_b   1.000
_cell.length_c   1.000
_cell.angle_alpha   90.00
_cell.angle_beta   90.00
_cell.angle_gamma   90.00
#
_symmetry.space_group_name_H-M   'P 1'
#
loop_
_entity.id
_entity.type
_entity.pdbx_description
1 polymer ?
#
loop_
_entity_poly.entity_id
_entity_poly.type
_entity_poly.pdbx_seq_one_letter_code
_entity_poly.pdbx_strand_id
1 'polypeptide(L)' 'MTIALLQELLLALRDNDSNAFKAWLSLGIERLGEPVVIELMLDGLNPILTTDEADRLVGWHLGVSL' A
#
# COMPACT_ATOMS: atom_id res chain seq x y z
N MET A 1 3.60 -8.69 11.93
CA MET A 1 3.63 -8.08 10.59
C MET A 1 4.80 -8.68 9.81
N THR A 2 4.57 -9.27 8.64
CA THR A 2 5.66 -9.88 7.84
C THR A 2 6.35 -8.80 7.01
N ILE A 3 7.65 -8.61 7.20
CA ILE A 3 8.49 -7.62 6.49
C ILE A 3 8.32 -7.69 4.95
N ALA A 4 8.06 -8.89 4.41
CA ALA A 4 7.83 -9.10 2.98
C ALA A 4 6.64 -8.29 2.40
N LEU A 5 5.49 -8.26 3.10
CA LEU A 5 4.33 -7.47 2.63
C LEU A 5 4.69 -5.98 2.61
N LEU A 6 5.37 -5.47 3.63
CA LEU A 6 5.78 -4.07 3.63
C LEU A 6 6.75 -3.75 2.48
N GLN A 7 7.68 -4.65 2.17
CA GLN A 7 8.60 -4.50 1.03
C GLN A 7 7.88 -4.49 -0.32
N GLU A 8 6.93 -5.40 -0.54
CA GLU A 8 6.13 -5.45 -1.77
C GLU A 8 5.34 -4.16 -2.00
N LEU A 9 4.75 -3.59 -0.95
CA LEU A 9 4.05 -2.31 -1.04
C LEU A 9 5.00 -1.16 -1.41
N LEU A 10 6.14 -1.06 -0.74
CA LEU A 10 7.12 -0.02 -1.00
C LEU A 10 7.68 -0.12 -2.42
N LEU A 11 7.86 -1.34 -2.95
CA LEU A 11 8.24 -1.56 -4.33
C LEU A 11 7.15 -1.08 -5.29
N ALA A 12 5.89 -1.46 -5.07
CA ALA A 12 4.77 -1.01 -5.89
C ALA A 12 4.69 0.52 -5.95
N LEU A 13 4.84 1.19 -4.79
CA LEU A 13 4.84 2.67 -4.69
C LEU A 13 5.99 3.32 -5.46
N ARG A 14 7.20 2.77 -5.35
CA ARG A 14 8.39 3.27 -6.04
C ARG A 14 8.29 3.09 -7.56
N ASP A 15 7.78 1.95 -7.98
CA ASP A 15 7.63 1.60 -9.40
C ASP A 15 6.38 2.24 -10.04
N ASN A 16 5.56 2.93 -9.23
CA ASN A 16 4.24 3.43 -9.60
C ASN A 16 3.35 2.34 -10.23
N ASP A 17 3.45 1.12 -9.72
CA ASP A 17 2.73 -0.03 -10.26
C ASP A 17 1.43 -0.29 -9.46
N SER A 18 0.33 0.26 -9.97
CA SER A 18 -1.00 0.07 -9.39
C SER A 18 -1.46 -1.40 -9.42
N ASN A 19 -0.97 -2.24 -10.35
CA ASN A 19 -1.35 -3.65 -10.39
C ASN A 19 -0.63 -4.45 -9.30
N ALA A 20 0.66 -4.15 -9.07
CA ALA A 20 1.40 -4.69 -7.94
C ALA A 20 0.75 -4.28 -6.61
N PHE A 21 0.28 -3.04 -6.49
CA PHE A 21 -0.50 -2.60 -5.33
C PHE A 21 -1.80 -3.38 -5.14
N LYS A 22 -2.57 -3.66 -6.21
CA LYS A 22 -3.80 -4.48 -6.11
C LYS A 22 -3.50 -5.91 -5.67
N ALA A 23 -2.45 -6.52 -6.20
CA ALA A 23 -2.03 -7.86 -5.80
C ALA A 23 -1.61 -7.89 -4.32
N TRP A 24 -0.83 -6.88 -3.89
CA TRP A 24 -0.48 -6.68 -2.49
C TRP A 24 -1.71 -6.51 -1.60
N LEU A 25 -2.70 -5.71 -2.01
CA LEU A 25 -3.93 -5.46 -1.26
C LEU A 25 -4.72 -6.75 -1.04
N SER A 26 -4.92 -7.55 -2.10
CA SER A 26 -5.60 -8.84 -2.00
C SER A 26 -4.86 -9.79 -1.04
N LEU A 27 -3.55 -9.91 -1.17
CA LEU A 27 -2.74 -10.78 -0.31
C LEU A 27 -2.71 -10.28 1.15
N GLY A 28 -2.64 -8.96 1.34
CA GLY A 28 -2.68 -8.32 2.65
C GLY A 28 -3.99 -8.61 3.38
N ILE A 29 -5.13 -8.48 2.69
CA ILE A 29 -6.45 -8.79 3.25
C ILE A 29 -6.55 -10.28 3.61
N GLU A 30 -6.09 -11.17 2.73
CA GLU A 30 -6.11 -12.61 2.98
C GLU A 30 -5.29 -12.99 4.23
N ARG A 31 -4.11 -12.39 4.41
CA ARG A 31 -3.15 -12.80 5.46
C ARG A 31 -3.32 -12.06 6.77
N LEU A 32 -3.75 -10.81 6.74
CA LEU A 32 -3.79 -9.91 7.91
C LEU A 32 -5.22 -9.49 8.27
N GLY A 33 -6.17 -9.64 7.34
CA GLY A 33 -7.50 -9.09 7.47
C GLY A 33 -7.58 -7.63 7.05
N GLU A 34 -8.74 -7.25 6.53
CA GLU A 34 -9.03 -5.90 6.05
C GLU A 34 -8.76 -4.79 7.09
N PRO A 35 -9.14 -4.92 8.38
CA PRO A 35 -8.89 -3.86 9.36
C PRO A 35 -7.41 -3.53 9.55
N VAL A 36 -6.55 -4.56 9.56
CA VAL A 36 -5.09 -4.39 9.74
C VAL A 36 -4.47 -3.74 8.51
N VAL A 37 -4.96 -4.08 7.32
CA VAL A 37 -4.49 -3.46 6.06
C VAL A 37 -4.88 -1.98 6.00
N ILE A 38 -6.09 -1.64 6.44
CA ILE A 38 -6.55 -0.25 6.51
C ILE A 38 -5.69 0.56 7.49
N GLU A 39 -5.47 0.06 8.72
CA GLU A 39 -4.61 0.74 9.70
C GLU A 39 -3.17 0.91 9.18
N LEU A 40 -2.63 -0.12 8.51
CA LEU A 40 -1.31 -0.05 7.90
C LEU A 40 -1.25 1.06 6.85
N MET A 41 -2.24 1.14 5.97
CA MET A 41 -2.28 2.14 4.90
C MET A 41 -2.47 3.57 5.41
N LEU A 42 -3.33 3.77 6.42
CA LEU A 42 -3.67 5.10 6.92
C LEU A 42 -2.61 5.65 7.88
N ASP A 43 -2.16 4.83 8.84
CA ASP A 43 -1.32 5.30 9.95
C ASP A 43 0.08 4.67 9.95
N GLY A 44 0.21 3.43 9.47
CA GLY A 44 1.47 2.70 9.52
C GLY A 44 2.53 3.19 8.53
N LEU A 45 2.11 3.72 7.38
CA LEU A 45 3.02 4.10 6.29
C LEU A 45 3.37 5.59 6.26
N ASN A 46 2.52 6.44 6.82
CA ASN A 46 2.72 7.89 6.80
C ASN A 46 4.12 8.36 7.28
N PRO A 47 4.79 7.72 8.28
CA PRO A 47 6.13 8.11 8.69
C PRO A 47 7.26 7.76 7.72
N ILE A 48 7.02 6.86 6.76
CA ILE A 48 8.06 6.29 5.89
C ILE A 48 7.88 6.61 4.40
N LEU A 49 6.74 7.21 4.02
CA LEU A 49 6.47 7.61 2.64
C LEU A 49 6.94 9.05 2.39
N THR A 50 7.41 9.30 1.18
CA THR A 50 7.50 10.66 0.65
C THR A 50 6.10 11.22 0.36
N THR A 51 5.96 12.54 0.24
CA THR A 51 4.68 13.16 -0.12
C THR A 51 4.11 12.60 -1.42
N ASP A 52 4.96 12.37 -2.43
CA ASP A 52 4.53 11.82 -3.73
C ASP A 52 4.03 10.37 -3.60
N GLU A 53 4.69 9.54 -2.80
CA GLU A 53 4.25 8.16 -2.54
C GLU A 53 2.95 8.13 -1.75
N ALA A 54 2.77 9.04 -0.78
CA ALA A 54 1.53 9.17 -0.03
C ALA A 54 0.37 9.60 -0.94
N ASP A 55 0.58 10.59 -1.82
CA ASP A 55 -0.42 11.03 -2.78
C ASP A 55 -0.81 9.92 -3.78
N ARG A 56 0.15 9.12 -4.24
CA ARG A 56 -0.14 7.93 -5.07
C ARG A 56 -0.96 6.89 -4.34
N LEU A 57 -0.63 6.60 -3.09
CA LEU A 57 -1.38 5.64 -2.26
C LEU A 57 -2.83 6.09 -2.09
N VAL A 58 -3.05 7.39 -1.83
CA VAL A 58 -4.39 7.99 -1.77
C VAL A 58 -5.09 7.90 -3.13
N GLY A 59 -4.41 8.24 -4.22
CA GLY A 59 -4.94 8.10 -5.58
C GLY A 59 -5.42 6.68 -5.87
N TRP A 60 -4.59 5.67 -5.59
CA TRP A 60 -4.95 4.27 -5.80
C TRP A 60 -6.10 3.80 -4.91
N HIS A 61 -6.16 4.25 -3.66
CA HIS A 61 -7.31 3.99 -2.77
C HIS A 61 -8.61 4.56 -3.34
N LEU A 62 -8.55 5.74 -3.97
CA LEU A 62 -9.69 6.39 -4.62
C LEU A 62 -9.98 5.86 -6.03
N GLY A 63 -9.20 4.89 -6.54
CA GLY A 63 -9.33 4.37 -7.90
C GLY A 63 -8.78 5.29 -8.98
N VAL A 64 -8.03 6.34 -8.61
CA VAL A 64 -7.34 7.26 -9.51
C VAL A 64 -5.91 6.74 -9.73
N SER A 65 -5.63 6.20 -10.92
CA SER A 65 -4.26 5.85 -11.30
C SER A 65 -3.58 7.09 -11.88
N LEU A 66 -2.62 7.67 -11.16
CA LEU A 66 -1.74 8.75 -11.62
C LEU A 66 -0.56 8.21 -12.43
#